data_AF-A0A2E7NYM9-F1
#
_entry.id   AF-A0A2E7NYM9-F1
#
_cell.length_a   1.000
_cell.length_b   1.000
_cell.length_c   1.000
_cell.angle_alpha   90.00
_cell.angle_beta   90.00
_cell.angle_gamma   90.00
#
_symmetry.space_group_name_H-M   'P 1'
#
loop_
_entity.id
_entity.type
_entity.pdbx_description
1 polymer ?
#
loop_
_entity_poly.entity_id
_entity_poly.type
_entity_poly.pdbx_seq_one_letter_code
_entity_poly.pdbx_strand_id
1 'polypeptide(L)'
;MFINRKGLKISVLMALMLLLAGCGPSDERLVGPYLLAHIDSQKDMYLCYELPEGNCVGRIQKTVFAVGWDERYIVAKRHPDNDRKIVQYFFLEMEKDSVTGPMTEESFHQHARLLGLPAFSKTIRQLE
;
A
#
# COMPACT_ATOMS: atom_id res chain seq x y z
N MET A 1 45.00 8.99 33.78
CA MET A 1 44.20 8.23 32.79
C MET A 1 43.91 9.16 31.61
N PHE A 2 44.79 9.16 30.60
CA PHE A 2 44.65 10.04 29.43
C PHE A 2 43.64 9.45 28.45
N ILE A 3 42.41 9.95 28.46
CA ILE A 3 41.43 9.63 27.42
C ILE A 3 41.94 10.26 26.12
N ASN A 4 42.36 9.41 25.18
CA ASN A 4 42.89 9.79 23.89
C ASN A 4 41.78 10.51 23.08
N ARG A 5 41.78 11.85 23.10
CA ARG A 5 40.79 12.72 22.43
C ARG A 5 40.64 12.45 20.93
N LYS A 6 41.63 11.81 20.28
CA LYS A 6 41.57 11.45 18.85
C LYS A 6 40.71 10.22 18.57
N GLY A 7 40.73 9.22 19.47
CA GLY A 7 39.88 8.02 19.34
C GLY A 7 38.40 8.29 19.64
N LEU A 8 38.13 9.22 20.56
CA LEU A 8 36.77 9.63 20.91
C LEU A 8 36.03 10.27 19.72
N LYS A 9 36.72 11.07 18.90
CA LYS A 9 36.15 11.69 17.69
C LYS A 9 35.79 10.68 16.61
N ILE A 10 36.61 9.65 16.43
CA ILE A 10 36.40 8.62 15.40
C ILE A 10 35.23 7.70 15.81
N SER A 11 35.14 7.36 17.10
CA SER A 11 34.05 6.52 17.62
C SER A 11 32.68 7.18 17.54
N VAL A 12 32.61 8.50 17.79
CA VAL A 12 31.37 9.29 17.61
C VAL A 12 30.95 9.36 16.14
N LEU A 13 31.91 9.48 15.22
CA LEU A 13 31.62 9.53 13.78
C LEU A 13 31.04 8.20 13.26
N MET A 14 31.53 7.08 13.78
CA MET A 14 31.08 5.73 13.40
C MET A 14 29.69 5.40 13.99
N ALA A 15 29.39 5.87 15.20
CA ALA A 15 28.06 5.76 15.80
C ALA A 15 27.00 6.60 15.07
N LEU A 16 27.39 7.74 14.47
CA LEU A 16 26.49 8.62 13.72
C LEU A 16 26.07 8.03 12.36
N MET A 17 26.91 7.20 11.73
CA MET A 17 26.58 6.55 10.45
C MET A 17 25.53 5.43 10.58
N LEU A 18 25.40 4.81 11.76
CA LEU A 18 24.40 3.77 12.02
C LEU A 18 22.97 4.32 12.16
N LEU A 19 22.81 5.64 12.37
CA LEU A 19 21.50 6.30 12.45
C LEU A 19 20.92 6.69 11.09
N LEU A 20 21.67 6.49 10.00
CA LEU A 20 21.24 6.77 8.63
C LEU A 20 20.66 5.54 7.91
N ALA A 21 20.43 4.42 8.62
CA ALA A 21 19.59 3.34 8.12
C ALA A 21 18.13 3.84 8.06
N GLY A 22 17.83 4.62 7.02
CA GLY A 22 16.48 5.08 6.73
C GLY A 22 15.58 3.87 6.52
N CYS A 23 14.52 3.79 7.31
CA CYS A 23 13.37 2.97 6.98
C CYS A 23 12.77 3.58 5.70
N GLY A 24 13.08 2.99 4.53
CA GLY A 24 12.46 3.41 3.27
C GLY A 24 10.94 3.23 3.31
N PRO A 25 10.19 3.82 2.35
CA PRO A 25 8.79 3.47 2.16
C PRO A 25 8.73 1.96 1.88
N SER A 26 8.30 1.19 2.88
CA SER A 26 8.10 -0.24 2.71
C SER A 26 6.76 -0.40 2.00
N ASP A 27 6.78 -0.82 0.74
CA ASP A 27 5.61 -1.41 0.12
C ASP A 27 5.07 -2.51 1.04
N GLU A 28 3.75 -2.61 1.14
CA GLU A 28 3.09 -3.55 2.03
C GLU A 28 2.48 -4.69 1.22
N ARG A 29 2.96 -5.91 1.47
CA ARG A 29 2.40 -7.10 0.84
C ARG A 29 1.05 -7.45 1.43
N LEU A 30 0.04 -7.55 0.57
CA LEU A 30 -1.31 -7.99 0.95
C LEU A 30 -1.42 -9.52 0.88
N VAL A 31 -1.24 -10.06 -0.33
CA VAL A 31 -1.39 -11.49 -0.62
C VAL A 31 -0.65 -11.82 -1.92
N GLY A 32 0.13 -12.91 -1.92
CA GLY A 32 0.90 -13.34 -3.09
C GLY A 32 1.75 -12.20 -3.67
N PRO A 33 1.64 -11.91 -4.98
CA PRO A 33 2.36 -10.83 -5.65
C PRO A 33 1.68 -9.46 -5.52
N TYR A 34 0.58 -9.32 -4.77
CA TYR A 34 -0.15 -8.06 -4.65
C TYR A 34 0.33 -7.22 -3.48
N LEU A 35 0.65 -5.96 -3.77
CA LEU A 35 1.22 -5.00 -2.83
C LEU A 35 0.38 -3.72 -2.80
N LEU A 36 0.31 -3.07 -1.64
CA LEU A 36 0.07 -1.63 -1.53
C LEU A 36 1.40 -0.89 -1.62
N ALA A 37 1.56 -0.07 -2.64
CA ALA A 37 2.77 0.68 -2.90
C ALA A 37 2.48 2.18 -3.01
N HIS A 38 3.49 3.00 -2.81
CA HIS A 38 3.40 4.45 -3.02
C HIS A 38 4.76 5.01 -3.44
N ILE A 39 4.74 6.05 -4.30
CA ILE A 39 5.98 6.67 -4.81
C ILE A 39 6.50 7.70 -3.81
N ASP A 40 5.70 8.73 -3.53
CA ASP A 40 6.14 9.86 -2.71
C ASP A 40 5.49 9.87 -1.32
N SER A 41 4.20 9.55 -1.25
CA SER A 41 3.42 9.69 -0.01
C SER A 41 2.24 8.72 0.05
N GLN A 42 1.57 8.64 1.20
CA GLN A 42 0.33 7.85 1.32
C GLN A 42 -0.78 8.34 0.37
N LYS A 43 -0.74 9.59 -0.11
CA LYS A 43 -1.66 10.10 -1.15
C LYS A 43 -1.41 9.49 -2.52
N ASP A 44 -0.26 8.87 -2.70
CA ASP A 44 0.12 8.16 -3.92
C ASP A 44 -0.12 6.67 -3.82
N MET A 45 -0.78 6.20 -2.75
CA MET A 45 -1.02 4.79 -2.51
C MET A 45 -1.84 4.14 -3.63
N TYR A 46 -1.33 3.04 -4.18
CA TYR A 46 -1.95 2.26 -5.26
C TYR A 46 -1.80 0.76 -5.00
N LEU A 47 -2.76 -0.03 -5.50
CA LEU A 47 -2.64 -1.48 -5.53
C LEU A 47 -1.86 -1.88 -6.78
N CYS A 48 -0.87 -2.74 -6.64
CA CYS A 48 -0.09 -3.22 -7.78
C CYS A 48 0.27 -4.70 -7.67
N TYR A 49 0.65 -5.26 -8.82
CA TYR A 49 1.17 -6.61 -8.96
C TYR A 49 2.69 -6.53 -9.10
N GLU A 50 3.42 -7.20 -8.20
CA GLU A 50 4.87 -7.33 -8.19
C GLU A 50 5.32 -8.32 -9.27
N LEU A 51 6.16 -7.85 -10.18
CA LEU A 51 6.86 -8.67 -11.15
C LEU A 51 8.12 -9.26 -10.52
N PRO A 52 8.65 -10.36 -11.09
CA PRO A 52 10.04 -10.76 -10.83
C PRO A 52 10.97 -9.54 -10.99
N GLU A 53 11.96 -9.41 -10.11
CA GLU A 53 12.91 -8.27 -10.04
C GLU A 53 12.39 -7.02 -9.31
N GLY A 54 11.21 -7.07 -8.69
CA GLY A 54 10.74 -6.04 -7.76
C GLY A 54 10.08 -4.83 -8.43
N ASN A 55 9.83 -4.89 -9.74
CA ASN A 55 9.00 -3.90 -10.43
C ASN A 55 7.51 -4.10 -10.06
N CYS A 56 6.72 -3.03 -9.96
CA CYS A 56 5.29 -3.15 -9.66
C CYS A 56 4.40 -2.54 -10.74
N VAL A 57 3.43 -3.31 -11.25
CA VAL A 57 2.47 -2.86 -12.27
C VAL A 57 1.15 -2.53 -11.61
N GLY A 58 0.70 -1.28 -11.73
CA GLY A 58 -0.55 -0.81 -11.11
C GLY A 58 -1.78 -1.61 -11.56
N ARG A 59 -2.66 -1.93 -10.61
CA ARG A 59 -3.97 -2.55 -10.84
C ARG A 59 -5.10 -1.62 -10.45
N ILE A 60 -5.01 -0.98 -9.28
CA ILE A 60 -5.95 0.05 -8.84
C ILE A 60 -5.13 1.30 -8.52
N GLN A 61 -5.31 2.32 -9.36
CA GLN A 61 -4.56 3.56 -9.27
C GLN A 61 -4.93 4.37 -8.03
N LYS A 62 -4.01 5.27 -7.63
CA LYS A 62 -4.17 6.18 -6.49
C LYS A 62 -5.48 6.97 -6.52
N THR A 63 -6.07 7.31 -5.38
CA THR A 63 -5.54 7.18 -4.01
C THR A 63 -6.24 6.07 -3.25
N VAL A 64 -5.64 4.87 -3.18
CA VAL A 64 -6.21 3.74 -2.45
C VAL A 64 -6.05 3.97 -0.96
N PHE A 65 -7.16 3.97 -0.21
CA PHE A 65 -7.13 4.23 1.23
C PHE A 65 -7.70 3.09 2.08
N ALA A 66 -8.42 2.15 1.49
CA ALA A 66 -8.88 0.95 2.19
C ALA A 66 -8.77 -0.27 1.29
N VAL A 67 -8.36 -1.40 1.86
CA VAL A 67 -8.27 -2.69 1.18
C VAL A 67 -8.76 -3.83 2.08
N GLY A 68 -9.18 -4.92 1.44
CA GLY A 68 -9.48 -6.20 2.06
C GLY A 68 -9.17 -7.31 1.09
N TRP A 69 -8.89 -8.52 1.56
CA TRP A 69 -8.57 -9.63 0.67
C TRP A 69 -8.89 -10.98 1.31
N ASP A 70 -9.07 -11.99 0.46
CA ASP A 70 -9.15 -13.41 0.79
C ASP A 70 -8.33 -14.23 -0.22
N GLU A 71 -8.66 -15.51 -0.41
CA GLU A 71 -7.96 -16.41 -1.35
C GLU A 71 -8.26 -16.11 -2.82
N ARG A 72 -9.32 -15.37 -3.15
CA ARG A 72 -9.80 -15.16 -4.52
C ARG A 72 -9.84 -13.68 -4.93
N TYR A 73 -10.15 -12.79 -4.01
CA TYR A 73 -10.41 -11.39 -4.28
C TYR A 73 -9.58 -10.43 -3.44
N ILE A 74 -9.28 -9.27 -4.02
CA ILE A 74 -8.85 -8.08 -3.30
C ILE A 74 -9.91 -7.00 -3.54
N VAL A 75 -10.43 -6.39 -2.48
CA VAL A 75 -11.34 -5.23 -2.56
C VAL A 75 -10.58 -3.96 -2.23
N ALA A 76 -10.95 -2.84 -2.84
CA ALA A 76 -10.33 -1.56 -2.55
C ALA A 76 -11.33 -0.39 -2.61
N LYS A 77 -11.07 0.63 -1.78
CA LYS A 77 -11.65 1.97 -1.91
C LYS A 77 -10.57 2.95 -2.34
N ARG A 78 -10.92 3.87 -3.23
CA ARG A 78 -10.03 4.99 -3.60
C ARG A 78 -10.74 6.33 -3.62
N HIS A 79 -9.94 7.38 -3.42
CA HIS A 79 -10.29 8.75 -3.77
C HIS A 79 -9.69 9.10 -5.14
N PRO A 80 -10.50 9.31 -6.20
CA PRO A 80 -10.00 9.76 -7.48
C PRO A 80 -9.40 11.16 -7.33
N ASP A 81 -8.26 11.41 -7.96
CA ASP A 81 -7.56 12.70 -7.95
C ASP A 81 -7.33 13.30 -6.54
N ASN A 82 -7.19 12.45 -5.52
CA ASN A 82 -7.11 12.83 -4.11
C ASN A 82 -8.35 13.56 -3.55
N ASP A 83 -9.49 13.55 -4.26
CA ASP A 83 -10.73 14.13 -3.77
C ASP A 83 -11.41 13.22 -2.75
N ARG A 84 -11.25 13.56 -1.48
CA ARG A 84 -11.81 12.82 -0.33
C ARG A 84 -13.34 12.81 -0.28
N LYS A 85 -14.01 13.66 -1.06
CA LYS A 85 -15.48 13.69 -1.14
C LYS A 85 -16.04 12.57 -2.01
N ILE A 86 -15.21 11.97 -2.87
CA ILE A 86 -15.63 10.93 -3.80
C ILE A 86 -14.95 9.62 -3.38
N VAL A 87 -15.76 8.59 -3.15
CA VAL A 87 -15.27 7.24 -2.88
C VAL A 87 -15.66 6.34 -4.03
N GLN A 88 -14.67 5.71 -4.65
CA GLN A 88 -14.87 4.70 -5.68
C GLN A 88 -14.45 3.34 -5.16
N TYR A 89 -15.26 2.34 -5.46
CA TYR A 89 -15.10 0.96 -5.01
C TYR A 89 -14.61 0.08 -6.15
N PHE A 90 -13.83 -0.94 -5.81
CA PHE A 90 -13.21 -1.87 -6.73
C PHE A 90 -13.13 -3.26 -6.11
N PHE A 91 -13.10 -4.27 -6.97
CA PHE A 91 -12.55 -5.57 -6.61
C PHE A 91 -11.66 -6.09 -7.74
N LEU A 92 -10.67 -6.90 -7.39
CA LEU A 92 -9.75 -7.61 -8.26
C LEU A 92 -9.95 -9.11 -8.06
N GLU A 93 -10.22 -9.85 -9.13
CA GLU A 93 -10.22 -11.33 -9.11
C GLU A 93 -8.81 -11.84 -9.43
N MET A 94 -8.14 -12.44 -8.45
CA MET A 94 -6.69 -12.70 -8.52
C MET A 94 -6.32 -13.72 -9.57
N GLU A 95 -7.11 -14.78 -9.75
CA GLU A 95 -6.85 -15.83 -10.74
C GLU A 95 -6.81 -15.29 -12.18
N LYS A 96 -7.63 -14.27 -12.46
CA LYS A 96 -7.74 -13.64 -13.79
C LYS A 96 -6.94 -12.35 -13.90
N ASP A 97 -6.36 -11.89 -12.79
CA ASP A 97 -5.74 -10.59 -12.65
C ASP A 97 -6.60 -9.45 -13.22
N SER A 98 -7.91 -9.50 -12.95
CA SER A 98 -8.92 -8.63 -13.57
C SER A 98 -9.56 -7.71 -12.55
N VAL A 99 -9.59 -6.41 -12.86
CA VAL A 99 -10.14 -5.36 -12.00
C VAL A 99 -11.52 -4.95 -12.47
N THR A 100 -12.48 -4.92 -11.56
CA THR A 100 -13.83 -4.38 -11.78
C THR A 100 -14.01 -3.10 -10.98
N GLY A 101 -14.41 -2.03 -11.66
CA GLY A 101 -14.65 -0.69 -11.10
C GLY A 101 -14.24 0.41 -12.09
N PRO A 102 -14.32 1.70 -11.71
CA PRO A 102 -14.88 2.19 -10.46
C PRO A 102 -16.39 1.92 -10.34
N MET A 103 -16.87 1.63 -9.14
CA MET A 103 -18.30 1.53 -8.86
C MET A 103 -18.70 2.35 -7.62
N THR A 104 -20.00 2.61 -7.49
CA THR A 104 -20.59 3.21 -6.29
C THR A 104 -20.61 2.21 -5.13
N GLU A 105 -20.81 2.71 -3.92
CA GLU A 105 -20.96 1.86 -2.73
C GLU A 105 -22.12 0.86 -2.88
N GLU A 106 -23.26 1.31 -3.39
CA GLU A 106 -24.44 0.45 -3.59
C GLU A 106 -24.13 -0.71 -4.55
N SER A 107 -23.54 -0.42 -5.70
CA SER A 107 -23.15 -1.44 -6.68
C SER A 107 -22.09 -2.38 -6.10
N PHE A 108 -21.13 -1.87 -5.33
CA PHE A 108 -20.15 -2.70 -4.64
C PHE A 108 -20.81 -3.65 -3.64
N HIS A 109 -21.74 -3.19 -2.81
CA HIS A 109 -22.43 -4.06 -1.85
C HIS A 109 -23.28 -5.12 -2.53
N GLN A 110 -23.86 -4.83 -3.71
CA GLN A 110 -24.54 -5.84 -4.52
C GLN A 110 -23.57 -6.93 -4.97
N HIS A 111 -22.42 -6.55 -5.55
CA HIS A 111 -21.37 -7.50 -5.94
C HIS A 111 -20.80 -8.26 -4.75
N ALA A 112 -20.59 -7.59 -3.62
CA ALA A 112 -20.06 -8.19 -2.39
C ALA A 112 -20.95 -9.33 -1.90
N ARG A 113 -22.27 -9.14 -1.91
CA ARG A 113 -23.23 -10.20 -1.55
C ARG A 113 -23.27 -11.32 -2.60
N LEU A 114 -23.26 -10.99 -3.88
CA LEU A 114 -23.38 -11.96 -4.97
C LEU A 114 -22.14 -12.85 -5.11
N LEU A 115 -20.95 -12.28 -4.93
CA LEU A 115 -19.67 -12.94 -5.16
C LEU A 115 -18.99 -13.40 -3.86
N GLY A 116 -19.51 -12.99 -2.70
CA GLY A 116 -18.87 -13.24 -1.41
C GLY A 116 -17.56 -12.47 -1.25
N LEU A 117 -17.52 -11.19 -1.65
CA LEU A 117 -16.29 -10.39 -1.55
C LEU A 117 -15.88 -10.20 -0.08
N PRO A 118 -14.56 -10.16 0.22
CA PRO A 118 -14.07 -9.97 1.58
C PRO A 118 -14.40 -8.57 2.11
N ALA A 119 -14.49 -8.46 3.44
CA ALA A 119 -14.59 -7.17 4.10
C ALA A 119 -13.27 -6.40 4.00
N PHE A 120 -13.33 -5.07 4.11
CA PHE A 120 -12.13 -4.24 4.26
C PHE A 120 -11.44 -4.57 5.59
N SER A 121 -10.18 -5.01 5.53
CA SER A 121 -9.37 -5.38 6.69
C SER A 121 -8.37 -4.29 7.10
N LYS A 122 -8.07 -3.35 6.19
CA LYS A 122 -7.13 -2.26 6.40
C LYS A 122 -7.66 -0.95 5.85
N THR A 123 -7.53 0.12 6.64
CA THR A 123 -7.88 1.48 6.25
C THR A 123 -6.78 2.45 6.71
N ILE A 124 -6.32 3.29 5.79
CA ILE A 124 -5.44 4.43 6.06
C ILE A 124 -6.32 5.56 6.61
N ARG A 125 -6.47 5.61 7.94
CA ARG A 125 -7.40 6.52 8.64
C ARG A 125 -7.19 8.00 8.32
N GLN A 126 -5.98 8.41 7.96
CA GLN A 126 -5.70 9.79 7.60
C GLN A 126 -6.32 10.20 6.25
N LEU A 127 -6.66 9.23 5.42
CA LEU A 127 -7.22 9.42 4.08
C LEU A 127 -8.72 9.13 4.00
N GLU A 128 -9.27 8.31 4.90
CA GLU A 128 -10.71 8.04 5.06
C GLU A 128 -11.56 9.31 5.26
#